data_AF-A0A0D6MNM2-F1
#
_entry.id   AF-A0A0D6MNM2-F1
#
_cell.length_a   1.000
_cell.length_b   1.000
_cell.length_c   1.000
_cell.angle_alpha   90.00
_cell.angle_beta   90.00
_cell.angle_gamma   90.00
#
_symmetry.space_group_name_H-M   'P 1'
#
loop_
_entity.id
_entity.type
_entity.pdbx_description
1 polymer ?
#
loop_
_entity_poly.entity_id
_entity_poly.type
_entity_poly.pdbx_seq_one_letter_code
_entity_poly.pdbx_strand_id
1 'polypeptide(L)'
;MPGMIRRARNFLRTLIRREHWWAEAWSGLMLASFGAVSLMARPEHLHALPSTRSFMLLMPNGIWQAVMAASGIFQMVTLLADSRWRRCAAAFLAAFFYAWITENQILFSYGLHPVILLSAGWIGVNMFAVSRAIGGLR
;
A
#
# COMPACT_ATOMS: atom_id res chain seq x y z
N MET A 1 22.70 -25.76 -27.39
CA MET A 1 21.64 -25.79 -26.34
C MET A 1 21.96 -25.13 -24.98
N PRO A 2 23.22 -24.97 -24.51
CA PRO A 2 23.52 -24.33 -23.20
C PRO A 2 23.06 -22.86 -23.07
N GLY A 3 23.04 -22.11 -24.17
CA GLY A 3 22.66 -20.70 -24.19
C GLY A 3 21.19 -20.42 -23.89
N MET A 4 20.27 -21.30 -24.33
CA MET A 4 18.83 -21.15 -24.07
C MET A 4 18.48 -21.38 -22.60
N ILE A 5 19.09 -22.40 -21.99
CA ILE A 5 18.90 -22.71 -20.56
C ILE A 5 19.44 -21.56 -19.69
N ARG A 6 20.56 -20.94 -20.08
CA ARG A 6 21.13 -19.78 -19.37
C ARG A 6 20.25 -18.53 -19.50
N ARG A 7 19.68 -18.27 -20.69
CA ARG A 7 18.73 -17.17 -20.90
C ARG A 7 17.43 -17.38 -20.12
N ALA A 8 16.85 -18.58 -20.16
CA ALA A 8 15.64 -18.92 -19.42
C ALA A 8 15.85 -18.78 -17.90
N ARG A 9 17.00 -19.25 -17.38
CA ARG A 9 17.36 -19.10 -15.96
C ARG A 9 17.55 -17.63 -15.56
N ASN A 10 18.17 -16.83 -16.41
CA ASN A 10 18.31 -15.40 -16.16
C ASN A 10 16.94 -14.72 -16.17
N PHE A 11 16.10 -15.01 -17.17
CA PHE A 11 14.73 -14.49 -17.25
C PHE A 11 13.89 -14.83 -16.01
N LEU A 12 13.89 -16.09 -15.58
CA LEU A 12 13.21 -16.54 -14.35
C LEU A 12 13.73 -15.81 -13.11
N ARG A 13 15.05 -15.62 -12.99
CA ARG A 13 15.63 -14.84 -11.88
C ARG A 13 15.19 -13.37 -11.91
N THR A 14 15.08 -12.77 -13.08
CA THR A 14 14.58 -11.39 -13.21
C THR A 14 13.10 -11.31 -12.86
N LEU A 15 12.32 -12.31 -13.27
CA LEU A 15 10.88 -12.38 -13.07
C LEU A 15 10.55 -12.58 -11.58
N ILE A 16 11.20 -13.55 -10.92
CA ILE A 16 11.08 -13.78 -9.48
C ILE A 16 11.54 -12.55 -8.67
N ARG A 17 12.61 -11.86 -9.11
CA ARG A 17 13.02 -10.61 -8.46
C ARG A 17 12.00 -9.47 -8.59
N ARG A 18 11.15 -9.52 -9.62
CA ARG A 18 10.14 -8.51 -9.93
C ARG A 18 8.72 -8.91 -9.49
N GLU A 19 8.44 -10.15 -9.10
CA GLU A 19 7.10 -10.60 -8.70
C GLU A 19 6.47 -9.73 -7.59
N HIS A 20 7.28 -9.24 -6.65
CA HIS A 20 6.78 -8.45 -5.52
C HIS A 20 6.49 -7.00 -5.90
N TRP A 21 7.09 -6.51 -7.00
CA TRP A 21 6.84 -5.18 -7.54
C TRP A 21 5.37 -5.01 -7.95
N TRP A 22 4.75 -6.08 -8.44
CA TRP A 22 3.33 -6.11 -8.80
C TRP A 22 2.44 -5.96 -7.56
N ALA A 23 2.74 -6.66 -6.48
CA ALA A 23 1.99 -6.55 -5.23
C ALA A 23 2.12 -5.16 -4.60
N GLU A 24 3.34 -4.59 -4.59
CA GLU A 24 3.58 -3.20 -4.18
C GLU A 24 2.78 -2.23 -5.04
N ALA A 25 2.76 -2.41 -6.37
CA ALA A 25 2.01 -1.56 -7.30
C ALA A 25 0.50 -1.61 -7.04
N TRP A 26 -0.07 -2.81 -6.82
CA TRP A 26 -1.49 -2.92 -6.46
C TRP A 26 -1.81 -2.27 -5.13
N SER A 27 -0.93 -2.38 -4.14
CA SER A 27 -1.11 -1.69 -2.87
C SER A 27 -1.08 -0.16 -3.06
N GLY A 28 -0.15 0.35 -3.86
CA GLY A 28 -0.08 1.79 -4.18
C GLY A 28 -1.34 2.27 -4.91
N LEU A 29 -1.80 1.51 -5.91
CA LEU A 29 -3.01 1.82 -6.67
C LEU A 29 -4.27 1.80 -5.78
N MET A 30 -4.44 0.76 -4.96
CA MET A 30 -5.58 0.65 -4.06
C MET A 30 -5.60 1.79 -3.05
N LEU A 31 -4.45 2.16 -2.49
CA LEU A 31 -4.35 3.29 -1.58
C LEU A 31 -4.67 4.63 -2.28
N ALA A 32 -4.16 4.82 -3.50
CA ALA A 32 -4.43 6.00 -4.31
C ALA A 32 -5.93 6.14 -4.62
N SER A 33 -6.54 5.05 -5.11
CA SER A 33 -7.96 4.99 -5.42
C SER A 33 -8.83 5.19 -4.18
N PHE A 34 -8.47 4.56 -3.06
CA PHE A 34 -9.21 4.73 -1.80
C PHE A 34 -9.20 6.19 -1.32
N GLY A 35 -8.03 6.83 -1.32
CA GLY A 35 -7.90 8.25 -0.96
C GLY A 35 -8.68 9.17 -1.91
N ALA A 36 -8.58 8.95 -3.22
CA ALA A 36 -9.27 9.75 -4.23
C ALA A 36 -10.80 9.60 -4.15
N VAL A 37 -11.31 8.38 -4.03
CA VAL A 37 -12.75 8.12 -3.86
C VAL A 37 -13.25 8.73 -2.55
N SER A 38 -12.46 8.63 -1.48
CA SER A 38 -12.81 9.25 -0.20
C SER A 38 -12.90 10.77 -0.29
N LEU A 39 -12.03 11.43 -1.07
CA LEU A 39 -12.10 12.88 -1.31
C LEU A 39 -13.35 13.30 -2.09
N MET A 40 -13.77 12.49 -3.05
CA MET A 40 -14.91 12.80 -3.93
C MET A 40 -16.27 12.44 -3.29
N ALA A 41 -16.28 11.60 -2.26
CA ALA A 41 -17.49 11.21 -1.57
C ALA A 41 -18.10 12.38 -0.79
N ARG A 42 -19.43 12.49 -0.79
CA ARG A 42 -20.12 13.49 0.02
C ARG A 42 -19.86 13.24 1.52
N PRO A 43 -19.77 14.30 2.35
CA PRO A 43 -19.51 14.18 3.79
C PRO A 43 -20.45 13.18 4.49
N GLU A 44 -21.71 13.16 4.07
CA GLU A 44 -22.77 12.27 4.57
C GLU A 44 -22.42 10.78 4.45
N HIS A 45 -21.78 10.38 3.34
CA HIS A 45 -21.35 9.00 3.12
C HIS A 45 -20.02 8.68 3.81
N LEU A 46 -19.14 9.67 3.98
CA LEU A 46 -17.87 9.52 4.68
C LEU A 46 -18.03 9.38 6.19
N HIS A 47 -19.00 10.06 6.80
CA HIS A 47 -19.31 9.88 8.22
C HIS A 47 -19.96 8.52 8.50
N ALA A 48 -20.52 7.86 7.48
CA ALA A 48 -21.04 6.50 7.58
C ALA A 48 -19.96 5.41 7.40
N LEU A 49 -18.81 5.73 6.79
CA LEU A 49 -17.72 4.80 6.55
C LEU A 49 -16.75 4.75 7.76
N PRO A 50 -16.60 3.58 8.40
CA PRO A 50 -15.68 3.36 9.52
C PRO A 50 -14.24 3.80 9.22
N SER A 51 -13.76 3.56 8.00
CA SER A 51 -12.40 3.92 7.54
C SER A 51 -12.14 5.42 7.37
N THR A 52 -13.16 6.26 7.43
CA THR A 52 -13.06 7.72 7.29
C THR A 52 -13.46 8.46 8.56
N ARG A 53 -13.88 7.73 9.59
CA ARG A 53 -13.86 8.22 10.97
C ARG A 53 -12.42 8.11 11.45
N SER A 54 -11.91 9.22 11.98
CA SER A 54 -10.54 9.30 12.49
C SER A 54 -10.60 9.21 14.00
N PHE A 55 -10.11 8.10 14.57
CA PHE A 55 -9.96 7.99 16.03
C PHE A 55 -8.96 9.00 16.60
N MET A 56 -7.95 9.38 15.81
CA MET A 56 -7.02 10.49 16.08
C MET A 56 -7.17 11.59 15.02
N LEU A 57 -7.75 12.73 15.39
CA LEU A 57 -7.79 13.92 14.53
C LEU A 57 -6.45 14.69 14.62
N LEU A 58 -5.42 14.20 13.94
CA LEU A 58 -4.16 14.94 13.77
C LEU A 58 -4.30 16.06 12.72
N MET A 59 -5.20 15.89 11.75
CA MET A 59 -5.50 16.86 10.71
C MET A 59 -6.92 16.67 10.15
N PRO A 60 -7.51 17.67 9.46
CA PRO A 60 -8.82 17.55 8.83
C PRO A 60 -8.91 16.33 7.90
N ASN A 61 -10.06 15.64 7.90
CA ASN A 61 -10.28 14.41 7.12
C ASN A 61 -9.96 14.54 5.62
N GLY A 62 -10.29 15.66 4.99
CA GLY A 62 -9.96 15.89 3.58
C GLY A 62 -8.45 15.92 3.32
N ILE A 63 -7.67 16.52 4.24
CA ILE A 63 -6.21 16.52 4.13
C ILE A 63 -5.68 15.09 4.30
N TRP A 64 -6.21 14.33 5.25
CA TRP A 64 -5.81 12.93 5.48
C TRP A 64 -6.03 12.05 4.24
N GLN A 65 -7.19 12.18 3.59
CA GLN A 65 -7.51 11.45 2.36
C GLN A 65 -6.62 11.88 1.18
N ALA A 66 -6.30 13.17 1.07
CA ALA A 66 -5.36 13.67 0.07
C ALA A 66 -3.95 13.10 0.29
N VAL A 67 -3.48 13.02 1.54
CA VAL A 67 -2.17 12.42 1.85
C VAL A 67 -2.18 10.92 1.56
N MET A 68 -3.26 10.19 1.86
CA MET A 68 -3.41 8.79 1.42
C MET A 68 -3.27 8.66 -0.10
N ALA A 69 -4.02 9.48 -0.85
CA ALA A 69 -4.00 9.43 -2.30
C ALA A 69 -2.59 9.72 -2.85
N ALA A 70 -1.94 10.76 -2.34
CA ALA A 70 -0.58 11.15 -2.69
C ALA A 70 0.43 10.05 -2.33
N SER A 71 0.24 9.34 -1.22
CA SER A 71 1.12 8.25 -0.78
C SER A 71 1.06 7.06 -1.73
N GLY A 72 -0.14 6.69 -2.19
CA GLY A 72 -0.31 5.66 -3.23
C GLY A 72 0.37 6.05 -4.54
N ILE A 73 0.21 7.30 -4.99
CA ILE A 73 0.90 7.82 -6.18
C ILE A 73 2.42 7.82 -5.99
N PHE A 74 2.90 8.25 -4.82
CA PHE A 74 4.32 8.23 -4.48
C PHE A 74 4.89 6.81 -4.54
N GLN A 75 4.16 5.81 -4.06
CA GLN A 75 4.55 4.41 -4.22
C GLN A 75 4.68 4.01 -5.69
N MET A 76 3.73 4.38 -6.55
CA MET A 76 3.83 4.11 -8.00
C MET A 76 5.04 4.79 -8.64
N VAL A 77 5.29 6.06 -8.32
CA VAL A 77 6.43 6.81 -8.87
C VAL A 77 7.77 6.22 -8.42
N THR A 78 7.88 5.83 -7.16
CA THR A 78 9.13 5.26 -6.61
C THR A 78 9.40 3.85 -7.13
N LEU A 79 8.34 3.07 -7.41
CA LEU A 79 8.43 1.79 -8.10
C LEU A 79 8.97 1.93 -9.52
N LEU A 80 8.69 3.04 -10.21
CA LEU A 80 9.22 3.34 -11.55
C LEU A 80 10.65 3.90 -11.51
N ALA A 81 11.00 4.68 -10.49
CA ALA A 81 12.31 5.32 -10.36
C ALA A 81 13.43 4.39 -9.85
N ASP A 82 13.11 3.14 -9.53
CA ASP A 82 14.01 2.04 -9.09
C ASP A 82 14.99 2.39 -7.95
N SER A 83 14.65 3.37 -7.11
CA SER A 83 15.47 3.79 -5.97
C SER A 83 15.09 3.00 -4.71
N ARG A 84 16.03 2.20 -4.19
CA ARG A 84 15.85 1.35 -3.01
C ARG A 84 15.34 2.12 -1.78
N TRP A 85 15.95 3.26 -1.47
CA TRP A 85 15.57 4.07 -0.31
C TRP A 85 14.18 4.70 -0.47
N ARG A 86 13.86 5.19 -1.67
CA ARG A 86 12.54 5.77 -1.95
C ARG A 86 11.43 4.70 -1.90
N ARG A 87 11.71 3.50 -2.41
CA ARG A 87 10.79 2.35 -2.29
C ARG A 87 10.57 1.94 -0.84
N CYS A 88 11.62 1.95 0.00
CA CYS A 88 11.49 1.72 1.44
C CYS A 88 10.54 2.74 2.09
N ALA A 89 10.78 4.02 1.83
CA ALA A 89 9.97 5.11 2.39
C ALA A 89 8.52 5.02 1.92
N ALA A 90 8.29 4.75 0.63
CA ALA A 90 6.96 4.62 0.07
C ALA A 90 6.20 3.41 0.63
N ALA A 91 6.85 2.24 0.74
CA ALA A 91 6.25 1.06 1.33
C ALA A 91 5.92 1.26 2.81
N PHE A 92 6.82 1.90 3.58
CA PHE A 92 6.54 2.22 4.98
C PHE A 92 5.34 3.16 5.13
N LEU A 93 5.26 4.20 4.29
CA LEU A 93 4.14 5.14 4.28
C LEU A 93 2.82 4.45 3.91
N ALA A 94 2.83 3.56 2.92
CA ALA A 94 1.65 2.78 2.54
C ALA A 94 1.23 1.82 3.67
N ALA A 95 2.17 1.12 4.30
CA ALA A 95 1.89 0.25 5.45
C ALA A 95 1.24 1.03 6.61
N PHE A 96 1.71 2.24 6.88
CA PHE A 96 1.12 3.13 7.87
C PHE A 96 -0.35 3.44 7.55
N PHE A 97 -0.67 3.84 6.32
CA PHE A 97 -2.05 4.15 5.96
C PHE A 97 -2.96 2.92 5.94
N TYR A 98 -2.45 1.74 5.57
CA TYR A 98 -3.22 0.51 5.69
C TYR A 98 -3.45 0.12 7.16
N ALA A 99 -2.48 0.31 8.04
CA ALA A 99 -2.66 0.12 9.48
C ALA A 99 -3.74 1.07 10.02
N TRP A 100 -3.68 2.33 9.60
CA TRP A 100 -4.70 3.33 9.94
C TRP A 100 -6.11 2.92 9.47
N ILE A 101 -6.27 2.51 8.22
CA ILE A 101 -7.55 2.02 7.69
C ILE A 101 -8.05 0.82 8.51
N THR A 102 -7.14 -0.12 8.82
CA THR A 102 -7.44 -1.32 9.60
C THR A 102 -7.96 -0.97 11.00
N GLU A 103 -7.25 -0.08 11.69
CA GLU A 103 -7.60 0.36 13.04
C GLU A 103 -8.97 1.03 13.08
N ASN A 104 -9.24 1.99 12.18
CA ASN A 104 -10.53 2.65 12.15
C ASN A 104 -11.67 1.67 11.79
N GLN A 105 -11.42 0.68 10.95
CA GLN A 105 -12.39 -0.38 10.68
C GLN A 105 -12.66 -1.25 11.92
N ILE A 106 -11.64 -1.61 12.70
CA ILE A 106 -11.82 -2.37 13.94
C ILE A 106 -12.63 -1.57 14.96
N LEU A 107 -12.31 -0.28 15.13
CA LEU A 107 -12.92 0.58 16.14
C LEU A 107 -14.37 0.94 15.83
N PHE A 108 -14.72 1.13 14.56
CA PHE A 108 -16.03 1.67 14.17
C PHE A 108 -16.97 0.66 13.49
N SER A 109 -16.50 -0.50 13.02
CA SER A 109 -17.35 -1.49 12.31
C SER A 109 -17.94 -2.60 13.19
N TYR A 110 -17.58 -2.69 14.48
CA TYR A 110 -18.05 -3.73 15.42
C TYR A 110 -18.07 -5.16 14.82
N GLY A 111 -16.99 -5.58 14.15
CA GLY A 111 -16.89 -6.92 13.56
C GLY A 111 -15.73 -7.12 12.59
N LEU A 112 -15.50 -8.37 12.18
CA LEU A 112 -14.43 -8.74 11.24
C LEU A 112 -14.89 -8.45 9.80
N HIS A 113 -14.66 -7.21 9.35
CA HIS A 113 -15.00 -6.77 8.01
C HIS A 113 -13.95 -7.25 6.99
N PRO A 114 -14.32 -7.71 5.77
CA PRO A 114 -13.35 -8.13 4.75
C PRO A 114 -12.26 -7.11 4.43
N VAL A 115 -12.58 -5.82 4.62
CA VAL A 115 -11.63 -4.71 4.48
C VAL A 115 -10.45 -4.84 5.46
N ILE A 116 -10.67 -5.31 6.69
CA ILE A 116 -9.61 -5.53 7.70
C ILE A 116 -8.61 -6.57 7.22
N LEU A 117 -9.08 -7.68 6.65
CA LEU A 117 -8.22 -8.74 6.11
C LEU A 117 -7.44 -8.23 4.89
N LEU A 118 -8.12 -7.50 4.01
CA LEU A 118 -7.51 -6.93 2.82
C LEU A 118 -6.43 -5.90 3.19
N SER A 119 -6.71 -4.99 4.11
CA SER A 119 -5.75 -3.99 4.59
C SER A 119 -4.58 -4.64 5.32
N ALA A 120 -4.83 -5.66 6.17
CA ALA A 120 -3.77 -6.45 6.80
C ALA A 120 -2.86 -7.15 5.78
N GLY A 121 -3.44 -7.69 4.70
CA GLY A 121 -2.67 -8.25 3.59
C GLY A 121 -1.75 -7.21 2.94
N TRP A 122 -2.25 -6.00 2.70
CA TRP A 122 -1.44 -4.91 2.16
C TRP A 122 -0.36 -4.41 3.12
N ILE A 123 -0.60 -4.42 4.43
CA ILE A 123 0.45 -4.17 5.43
C ILE A 123 1.57 -5.20 5.28
N GLY A 124 1.23 -6.48 5.15
CA GLY A 124 2.20 -7.56 4.96
C GLY A 124 3.06 -7.36 3.71
N VAL A 125 2.43 -7.05 2.57
CA VAL A 125 3.13 -6.75 1.30
C VAL A 125 4.12 -5.60 1.48
N ASN A 126 3.68 -4.51 2.09
CA ASN A 126 4.51 -3.32 2.24
C ASN A 126 5.62 -3.50 3.28
N MET A 127 5.36 -4.19 4.40
CA MET A 127 6.39 -4.52 5.38
C MET A 127 7.43 -5.51 4.85
N PHE A 128 7.02 -6.44 3.97
CA PHE A 128 7.95 -7.29 3.25
C PHE A 128 8.85 -6.47 2.30
N ALA A 129 8.28 -5.50 1.59
CA ALA A 129 9.05 -4.59 0.75
C ALA A 129 10.05 -3.73 1.57
N VAL A 130 9.65 -3.23 2.74
CA VAL A 130 10.53 -2.53 3.69
C VAL A 130 11.67 -3.44 4.14
N SER A 131 11.37 -4.66 4.59
CA SER A 131 12.37 -5.65 5.04
C SER A 131 13.44 -5.91 3.97
N ARG A 132 13.03 -6.08 2.71
CA ARG A 132 13.96 -6.22 1.57
C ARG A 132 14.77 -4.95 1.32
N ALA A 133 14.13 -3.79 1.40
CA ALA A 133 14.78 -2.51 1.16
C ALA A 133 15.85 -2.20 2.22
N ILE A 134 15.70 -2.65 3.48
CA ILE A 134 16.74 -2.50 4.52
C ILE A 134 17.77 -3.65 4.52
N GLY A 135 17.54 -4.73 3.78
CA GLY A 135 18.47 -5.85 3.62
C GLY A 135 18.21 -7.05 4.54
N GLY A 136 17.00 -7.14 5.10
CA GLY A 136 16.49 -8.27 5.87
C GLY A 136 16.12 -9.47 4.97
N LEU A 137 14.85 -9.89 5.02
CA LEU A 137 14.35 -11.07 4.27
C LEU A 137 14.64 -10.90 2.77
N ARG A 138 15.31 -11.88 2.14
CA ARG A 138 15.67 -11.88 0.71
C ARG A 138 14.84 -12.88 -0.07
#